data_AF-A0A4R7DSG0-F1
#
_entry.id   AF-A0A4R7DSG0-F1
#
_cell.length_a   1.000
_cell.length_b   1.000
_cell.length_c   1.000
_cell.angle_alpha   90.00
_cell.angle_beta   90.00
_cell.angle_gamma   90.00
#
_symmetry.space_group_name_H-M   'P 1'
#
loop_
_entity.id
_entity.type
_entity.pdbx_description
1 polymer ?
#
loop_
_entity_poly.entity_id
_entity_poly.type
_entity_poly.pdbx_seq_one_letter_code
_entity_poly.pdbx_strand_id
1 'polypeptide(L)' 'MQCTLCSSISQPFCADKKRQYFRCTECDLIFADPDTLLSQAEEKLIYDYHENGPNDLGYRKFLNHLKPPYWINCLRV' A
#
# COMPACT_ATOMS: atom_id res chain seq x y z
N MET A 1 9.46 5.77 -12.91
CA MET A 1 9.93 6.04 -11.54
C MET A 1 10.92 4.97 -11.11
N GLN A 2 11.87 5.28 -10.23
CA GLN A 2 12.80 4.27 -9.69
C GLN A 2 12.14 3.51 -8.53
N CYS A 3 12.22 2.18 -8.55
CA CYS A 3 11.66 1.33 -7.50
C CYS A 3 12.39 1.58 -6.18
N THR A 4 11.65 1.81 -5.10
CA THR A 4 12.21 2.06 -3.76
C THR A 4 12.81 0.81 -3.09
N LEU A 5 12.55 -0.38 -3.62
CA LEU A 5 13.04 -1.64 -3.07
C LEU A 5 14.26 -2.18 -3.83
N CYS A 6 14.20 -2.25 -5.16
CA CYS A 6 15.25 -2.88 -5.98
C CYS A 6 15.96 -1.90 -6.93
N SER A 7 15.59 -0.62 -6.93
CA SER A 7 16.17 0.43 -7.78
C SER A 7 15.97 0.26 -9.30
N SER A 8 15.20 -0.72 -9.76
CA SER A 8 14.83 -0.88 -11.18
C SER A 8 13.74 0.07 -11.64
N ILE A 9 13.48 0.10 -12.95
CA ILE A 9 12.44 0.94 -13.55
C ILE A 9 11.05 0.46 -13.13
N SER A 10 10.16 1.42 -12.87
CA SER A 10 8.76 1.19 -12.57
C SER A 10 7.87 2.01 -13.49
N GLN A 11 6.75 1.41 -13.90
CA GLN A 11 5.77 1.99 -14.80
C GLN A 11 4.50 2.40 -14.03
N PRO A 12 3.77 3.44 -14.48
CA PRO A 12 2.46 3.74 -13.93
C PRO A 12 1.56 2.50 -13.96
N PHE A 13 0.89 2.22 -12.85
CA PHE A 13 0.03 1.05 -12.70
C PHE A 13 -1.43 1.48 -12.61
N CYS A 14 -1.77 2.33 -11.64
CA CYS A 14 -3.07 2.99 -11.58
C CYS A 14 -3.07 4.17 -10.61
N ALA A 15 -4.23 4.76 -10.33
CA ALA A 15 -4.36 5.90 -9.44
C ALA A 15 -5.65 5.82 -8.61
N ASP A 16 -5.59 6.32 -7.38
CA ASP A 16 -6.78 6.67 -6.60
C ASP A 16 -7.05 8.19 -6.73
N LYS A 17 -7.99 8.73 -5.95
CA LYS A 17 -8.33 10.17 -5.98
C LYS A 17 -7.19 11.09 -5.53
N LYS A 18 -6.19 10.56 -4.83
CA LYS A 18 -5.11 11.30 -4.17
C LYS A 18 -3.73 10.93 -4.70
N ARG A 19 -3.52 9.70 -5.17
CA ARG A 19 -2.18 9.13 -5.42
C ARG A 19 -2.11 8.39 -6.74
N GLN A 20 -1.01 8.58 -7.45
CA GLN A 20 -0.59 7.65 -8.51
C GLN A 20 0.22 6.51 -7.91
N TYR A 21 0.07 5.32 -8.48
CA TYR A 21 0.79 4.11 -8.11
C TYR A 21 1.59 3.60 -9.30
N PHE A 22 2.76 3.05 -9.01
CA PHE A 22 3.70 2.50 -9.97
C PHE A 22 3.98 1.05 -9.63
N ARG A 23 4.18 0.21 -10.66
CA ARG A 23 4.61 -1.18 -10.51
C ARG A 23 6.01 -1.34 -11.06
N CYS A 24 6.90 -1.93 -10.26
CA CYS A 24 8.25 -2.27 -10.72
C CYS A 24 8.20 -3.40 -11.76
N THR A 25 8.98 -3.28 -12.83
CA THR A 25 9.06 -4.30 -13.89
C THR A 25 9.86 -5.54 -13.49
N GLU A 26 10.64 -5.45 -12.40
CA GLU A 26 11.53 -6.53 -11.96
C GLU A 26 11.01 -7.28 -10.71
N CYS A 27 10.60 -6.55 -9.68
CA CYS A 27 10.20 -7.16 -8.40
C CYS A 27 8.69 -7.11 -8.11
N ASP A 28 7.90 -6.63 -9.07
CA ASP A 28 6.44 -6.48 -8.96
C ASP A 28 5.93 -5.59 -7.81
N LEU A 29 6.81 -4.89 -7.09
CA LEU A 29 6.40 -3.96 -6.04
C LEU A 29 5.48 -2.89 -6.61
N ILE A 30 4.31 -2.72 -5.99
CA ILE A 30 3.41 -1.59 -6.23
C ILE A 30 3.61 -0.57 -5.11
N PHE A 31 3.89 0.68 -5.49
CA PHE A 31 4.16 1.76 -4.55
C PHE A 31 3.57 3.07 -5.05
N ALA A 32 3.21 3.96 -4.13
CA ALA A 32 2.69 5.28 -4.45
C ALA A 32 3.82 6.23 -4.91
N ASP A 33 3.44 7.31 -5.58
CA ASP A 33 4.31 8.46 -5.83
C ASP A 33 4.90 9.00 -4.50
N PRO A 34 6.25 9.03 -4.33
CA PRO A 34 6.91 9.57 -3.15
C PRO A 34 6.50 10.98 -2.81
N ASP A 35 6.15 11.80 -3.81
CA ASP A 35 5.74 13.20 -3.60
C ASP A 35 4.34 13.29 -2.96
N THR A 36 3.60 12.18 -2.89
CA THR A 36 2.28 12.08 -2.25
C THR A 36 2.32 11.43 -0.87
N LEU A 37 3.52 11.10 -0.36
CA LEU A 37 3.68 10.55 0.97
C LEU A 37 3.44 11.63 2.03
N LEU A 38 2.81 11.21 3.13
CA LEU A 38 2.64 12.06 4.30
C LEU A 38 3.99 12.31 4.95
N SER A 39 4.11 13.43 5.66
CA SER A 39 5.22 13.60 6.59
C SER A 39 5.16 12.52 7.67
N GLN A 40 6.31 12.21 8.28
CA GLN A 40 6.38 11.23 9.37
C GLN A 40 5.41 11.56 10.52
N ALA A 41 5.24 12.84 10.83
CA ALA A 41 4.32 13.28 11.88
C ALA A 41 2.86 13.01 11.52
N GLU A 42 2.45 13.33 10.29
CA GLU A 42 1.09 13.06 9.79
C GLU A 42 0.81 11.56 9.68
N GLU A 43 1.77 10.78 9.17
CA GLU A 43 1.66 9.33 9.13
C GLU A 43 1.47 8.76 10.53
N LYS A 44 2.25 9.22 11.52
CA LYS A 44 2.12 8.79 12.91
C LYS A 44 0.75 9.11 13.48
N LEU A 45 0.24 10.33 13.25
CA LEU A 45 -1.08 10.71 13.74
C LEU A 45 -2.18 9.78 13.24
N ILE A 46 -2.12 9.36 11.96
CA ILE A 46 -3.05 8.37 11.41
C ILE A 46 -2.85 7.00 12.08
N TYR A 47 -1.59 6.57 12.23
CA TYR A 47 -1.24 5.27 12.80
C TYR A 47 -1.67 5.13 14.25
N ASP A 48 -1.66 6.21 15.03
CA ASP A 48 -2.08 6.23 16.43
C ASP A 48 -3.58 5.92 16.61
N TYR A 49 -4.39 5.97 15.54
CA TYR A 49 -5.79 5.54 15.55
C TYR A 49 -5.98 4.02 15.33
N HIS A 50 -4.93 3.25 15.07
CA HIS A 50 -5.06 1.81 14.83
C HIS A 50 -5.27 1.02 16.12
N GLU A 51 -6.38 0.28 16.20
CA GLU A 51 -6.68 -0.68 17.26
C GLU A 51 -6.54 -2.13 16.78
N ASN A 52 -5.32 -2.66 16.78
CA ASN A 52 -4.99 -4.00 16.26
C ASN A 52 -5.23 -5.12 17.29
N GLY A 53 -6.39 -5.13 17.95
CA GLY A 53 -6.71 -6.11 18.99
C GLY A 53 -6.87 -7.53 18.42
N PRO A 54 -6.14 -8.56 18.92
CA PRO A 54 -6.21 -9.92 18.35
C PRO A 54 -7.57 -10.62 18.55
N ASN A 55 -8.37 -10.11 19.48
CA ASN A 55 -9.74 -10.56 19.74
C ASN A 55 -10.79 -9.76 18.95
N ASP A 56 -10.41 -8.68 18.27
CA ASP A 56 -11.31 -7.90 17.43
C ASP A 56 -11.65 -8.69 16.16
N LEU A 57 -12.94 -8.95 15.95
CA LEU A 57 -13.40 -9.74 14.82
C LEU A 57 -13.23 -9.00 13.48
N GLY A 58 -13.34 -7.68 13.47
CA GLY A 58 -13.10 -6.83 12.30
C GLY A 58 -11.64 -6.89 11.87
N TYR A 59 -10.72 -6.76 12.82
CA TYR A 59 -9.28 -6.90 12.60
C TYR A 59 -8.92 -8.29 12.08
N ARG A 60 -9.45 -9.35 12.69
CA ARG A 60 -9.25 -10.73 12.21
C ARG A 60 -9.82 -10.94 10.80
N LYS A 61 -10.97 -10.33 10.48
CA LYS A 61 -11.56 -10.38 9.14
C LYS A 61 -10.69 -9.65 8.13
N PHE A 62 -10.17 -8.47 8.47
CA PHE A 62 -9.20 -7.75 7.65
C PHE A 62 -7.95 -8.60 7.36
N LEU A 63 -7.37 -9.24 8.38
CA LEU A 63 -6.21 -10.11 8.21
C LEU A 63 -6.48 -11.33 7.32
N ASN A 64 -7.72 -11.79 7.19
CA ASN A 64 -8.05 -12.88 6.27
C ASN A 64 -7.80 -12.53 4.80
N HIS A 65 -7.70 -11.24 4.43
CA HIS A 65 -7.30 -10.83 3.08
C HIS A 65 -5.83 -11.18 2.76
N LEU A 66 -5.02 -11.54 3.76
CA LEU A 66 -3.64 -12.00 3.57
C LEU A 66 -3.55 -13.48 3.16
N LYS A 67 -4.68 -14.17 2.97
CA LYS A 67 -4.70 -15.56 2.52
C LYS A 67 -4.57 -15.63 0.99
N PRO A 68 -3.72 -16.52 0.45
CA PRO A 68 -3.62 -16.74 -0.99
C PRO A 68 -4.95 -17.21 -1.60
N PRO A 69 -5.22 -16.91 -2.88
CA PRO A 69 -4.39 -16.13 -3.80
C PRO A 69 -4.49 -14.61 -3.58
N TYR A 70 -3.37 -13.89 -3.72
CA TYR A 70 -3.34 -12.43 -3.66
C TYR A 70 -3.79 -11.85 -5.00
N TRP A 71 -5.03 -11.39 -5.10
CA TRP A 71 -5.49 -10.65 -6.28
C TRP A 71 -5.18 -9.16 -6.12
N ILE A 72 -4.08 -8.72 -6.72
CA ILE A 72 -3.76 -7.29 -6.79
C ILE A 72 -4.44 -6.70 -8.03
N ASN A 73 -5.74 -6.47 -7.92
CA ASN A 73 -6.46 -5.60 -8.86
C ASN A 73 -6.27 -4.15 -8.44
N CYS A 74 -6.28 -3.22 -9.40
CA CYS A 74 -6.22 -1.80 -9.08
C CYS A 74 -7.39 -1.43 -8.15
N LEU A 75 -7.03 -1.38 -6.86
CA LEU A 75 -7.71 -0.87 -5.67
C LEU A 75 -9.22 -0.60 -5.83
N ARG A 76 -10.04 -1.60 -5.47
CA ARG A 76 -11.31 -1.33 -4.78
C ARG A 76 -10.95 -0.94 -3.34
N VAL A 77 -10.56 0.31 -3.13
CA VAL A 77 -10.57 0.97 -1.81
C VAL A 77 -11.52 2.15 -1.91
#